data_AF-A0A0P4W6F0-F1
#
_entry.id   AF-A0A0P4W6F0-F1
#
_cell.length_a   1.000
_cell.length_b   1.000
_cell.length_c   1.000
_cell.angle_alpha   90.00
_cell.angle_beta   90.00
_cell.angle_gamma   90.00
#
_symmetry.space_group_name_H-M   'P 1'
#
loop_
_entity.id
_entity.type
_entity.pdbx_description
1 polymer ?
#
loop_
_entity_poly.entity_id
_entity_poly.type
_entity_poly.pdbx_seq_one_letter_code
_entity_poly.pdbx_strand_id
1 'polypeptide(L)'
;MGLLSILEEESMFPKATDKSFAEKLNVNHLGKTPVFIKPKPPKAGQPEAHFAIVHYAGTVSYNLTGWLEKNKDPLNDTLVDLLKRAGNELAVLLFADHPGQSGAGDDKKGGEFSKPNITSNFPQNFLFDRKKFPLNVFEGKTAFVKGVTKSESEHQLYF
;
A
#
# COMPACT_ATOMS: atom_id res chain seq x y z
N MET A 1 -2.60 3.95 15.78
CA MET A 1 -2.22 4.25 14.38
C MET A 1 -1.96 2.94 13.67
N GLY A 2 -2.36 2.81 12.41
CA GLY A 2 -2.10 1.61 11.60
C GLY A 2 -0.80 1.73 10.82
N LEU A 3 -0.35 0.60 10.25
CA LEU A 3 0.88 0.54 9.43
C LEU A 3 0.83 1.51 8.24
N LEU A 4 -0.31 1.56 7.52
CA LEU A 4 -0.49 2.46 6.37
C LEU A 4 -0.48 3.94 6.77
N SER A 5 -1.05 4.27 7.94
CA SER A 5 -1.04 5.65 8.44
C SER A 5 0.39 6.14 8.74
N ILE A 6 1.24 5.28 9.31
CA ILE A 6 2.65 5.64 9.58
C ILE A 6 3.41 5.77 8.26
N LEU A 7 3.08 4.96 7.25
CA LEU A 7 3.69 5.02 5.92
C LEU A 7 3.33 6.32 5.20
N GLU A 8 2.07 6.75 5.25
CA GLU A 8 1.62 8.03 4.72
C GLU A 8 2.36 9.21 5.39
N GLU A 9 2.43 9.20 6.73
CA GLU A 9 3.12 10.22 7.51
C GLU A 9 4.61 10.32 7.14
N GLU A 10 5.33 9.20 7.11
CA GLU A 10 6.76 9.19 6.74
C GLU A 10 7.00 9.56 5.27
N SER A 11 6.08 9.24 4.37
CA SER A 11 6.24 9.53 2.94
C SER A 11 6.13 11.03 2.61
N MET A 12 5.51 11.83 3.48
CA MET A 12 5.43 13.29 3.34
C MET A 12 6.73 14.00 3.75
N PHE A 13 7.58 13.36 4.56
CA PHE A 13 8.80 13.99 5.04
C PHE A 13 9.95 13.84 4.02
N PRO A 14 10.53 14.93 3.51
CA PRO A 14 11.56 14.87 2.47
C PRO A 14 12.88 14.24 2.93
N LYS A 15 13.08 14.10 4.25
CA LYS A 15 14.26 13.49 4.87
C LYS A 15 13.97 12.16 5.56
N ALA A 16 12.74 11.64 5.46
CA ALA A 16 12.43 10.33 5.99
C ALA A 16 13.19 9.26 5.21
N THR A 17 13.57 8.21 5.92
CA THR A 17 14.30 7.06 5.36
C THR A 17 13.57 5.79 5.76
N ASP A 18 13.76 4.70 5.02
CA ASP A 18 13.13 3.42 5.37
C ASP A 18 13.52 2.97 6.80
N LYS A 19 14.68 3.42 7.30
CA LYS A 19 15.13 3.20 8.68
C LYS A 19 14.27 3.95 9.70
N SER A 20 13.98 5.24 9.49
CA SER A 20 13.09 6.00 10.39
C SER A 20 11.68 5.41 10.42
N PHE A 21 11.20 4.95 9.26
CA PHE A 21 9.93 4.23 9.16
C PHE A 21 9.95 2.91 9.95
N ALA A 22 11.01 2.09 9.80
CA ALA A 22 11.16 0.84 10.54
C ALA A 22 11.20 1.04 12.06
N GLU A 23 11.88 2.09 12.53
CA GLU A 23 11.94 2.45 13.95
C GLU A 23 10.55 2.85 14.48
N LYS A 24 9.82 3.71 13.76
CA LYS A 24 8.45 4.09 14.12
C LYS A 24 7.51 2.89 14.14
N LEU A 25 7.63 1.95 13.19
CA LEU A 25 6.81 0.73 13.18
C LEU A 25 7.08 -0.12 14.43
N ASN A 26 8.35 -0.30 14.81
CA ASN A 26 8.71 -1.08 16.00
C ASN A 26 8.17 -0.42 17.28
N VAL A 27 8.31 0.89 17.44
CA VAL A 27 7.81 1.62 18.63
C VAL A 27 6.27 1.53 18.76
N ASN A 28 5.57 1.54 17.63
CA ASN A 28 4.10 1.53 17.62
C ASN A 28 3.48 0.14 17.72
N HIS A 29 4.11 -0.89 17.15
CA HIS A 29 3.48 -2.21 17.00
C HIS A 29 4.17 -3.33 17.77
N LEU A 30 5.49 -3.27 17.98
CA LEU A 30 6.22 -4.33 18.65
C LEU A 30 5.80 -4.43 20.13
N GLY A 31 5.37 -5.62 20.55
CA GLY A 31 4.92 -5.89 21.92
C GLY A 31 3.51 -5.37 22.26
N LYS A 32 2.93 -4.49 21.42
CA LYS A 32 1.55 -4.00 21.57
C LYS A 32 0.56 -4.79 20.72
N THR A 33 0.99 -5.20 19.52
CA THR A 33 0.17 -5.97 18.58
C THR A 33 0.69 -7.40 18.49
N PRO A 34 -0.09 -8.44 18.85
CA PRO A 34 0.38 -9.83 18.89
C PRO A 34 0.73 -10.39 17.50
N VAL A 35 0.22 -9.74 16.45
CA VAL A 35 0.42 -10.10 15.04
C VAL A 35 1.76 -9.57 14.50
N PHE A 36 2.34 -8.54 15.14
CA PHE A 36 3.59 -7.91 14.70
C PHE A 36 4.78 -8.49 15.45
N ILE A 37 5.70 -9.13 14.72
CA ILE A 37 6.85 -9.81 15.32
C ILE A 37 8.16 -9.41 14.64
N LYS A 38 9.27 -9.64 15.35
CA LYS A 38 10.60 -9.51 14.76
C LYS A 38 10.77 -10.54 13.62
N PRO A 39 11.43 -10.17 12.53
CA PRO A 39 11.65 -11.08 11.41
C PRO A 39 12.56 -12.23 11.85
N LYS A 40 12.31 -13.42 11.32
CA LYS A 40 13.25 -14.54 11.46
C LYS A 40 14.55 -14.21 10.72
N PRO A 41 15.73 -14.64 11.21
CA PRO A 41 16.99 -14.39 10.53
C PRO A 41 16.91 -14.89 9.08
N PRO A 42 17.45 -14.11 8.12
CA PRO A 42 17.36 -14.46 6.71
C PRO A 42 18.04 -15.81 6.46
N LYS A 43 17.33 -16.71 5.77
CA LYS A 43 17.95 -17.91 5.18
C LYS A 43 18.89 -17.45 4.06
N ALA A 44 19.98 -18.19 3.82
CA ALA A 44 20.93 -17.88 2.76
C ALA A 44 20.20 -17.63 1.42
N GLY A 45 20.40 -16.45 0.83
CA GLY A 45 19.77 -16.02 -0.42
C GLY A 45 18.49 -15.19 -0.30
N GLN A 46 17.94 -14.98 0.90
CA GLN A 46 16.79 -14.09 1.11
C GLN A 46 17.22 -12.68 1.51
N PRO A 47 16.58 -11.62 0.97
CA PRO A 47 16.86 -10.23 1.35
C PRO A 47 16.55 -9.98 2.82
N GLU A 48 17.27 -9.02 3.42
CA GLU A 48 17.11 -8.67 4.83
C GLU A 48 15.67 -8.21 5.12
N ALA A 49 14.98 -8.94 6.00
CA ALA A 49 13.63 -8.57 6.44
C ALA A 49 13.72 -7.66 7.66
N HIS A 50 12.84 -6.67 7.72
CA HIS A 50 12.84 -5.65 8.77
C HIS A 50 11.73 -5.88 9.82
N PHE A 51 10.61 -6.50 9.42
CA PHE A 51 9.53 -6.93 10.32
C PHE A 51 8.78 -8.13 9.74
N ALA A 52 7.96 -8.79 10.55
CA ALA A 52 7.09 -9.86 10.08
C ALA A 52 5.68 -9.75 10.67
N ILE A 53 4.68 -10.18 9.88
CA ILE A 53 3.27 -10.22 10.27
C ILE A 53 2.80 -11.68 10.32
N VAL A 54 2.17 -12.06 11.43
CA VAL A 54 1.53 -13.37 11.59
C VAL A 54 0.14 -13.34 10.96
N HIS A 55 -0.04 -14.02 9.83
CA HIS A 55 -1.32 -14.14 9.15
C HIS A 55 -1.89 -15.56 9.33
N TYR A 56 -3.18 -15.76 9.05
CA TYR A 56 -3.85 -17.07 9.27
C TYR A 56 -3.22 -18.21 8.45
N ALA A 57 -2.61 -17.88 7.32
CA ALA A 57 -1.92 -18.83 6.44
C ALA A 57 -0.43 -19.02 6.79
N GLY A 58 0.13 -18.21 7.70
CA GLY A 58 1.54 -18.24 8.07
C GLY A 58 2.13 -16.87 8.36
N THR A 59 3.38 -16.87 8.80
CA THR A 59 4.15 -15.63 9.03
C THR A 59 4.78 -15.15 7.73
N VAL A 60 4.57 -13.87 7.40
CA VAL A 60 5.19 -13.22 6.24
C VAL A 60 6.23 -12.21 6.73
N SER A 61 7.46 -12.35 6.26
CA SER A 61 8.56 -11.42 6.53
C SER A 61 8.62 -10.36 5.43
N TYR A 62 8.66 -9.08 5.80
CA TYR A 62 8.67 -7.95 4.88
C TYR A 62 10.02 -7.23 4.89
N ASN A 63 10.48 -6.88 3.69
CA ASN A 63 11.61 -5.98 3.47
C ASN A 63 11.08 -4.57 3.20
N LEU A 64 11.59 -3.58 3.93
CA LEU A 64 11.16 -2.17 3.87
C LEU A 64 11.95 -1.32 2.88
N THR A 65 12.99 -1.87 2.26
CA THR A 65 13.90 -1.13 1.39
C THR A 65 13.14 -0.59 0.17
N GLY A 66 13.20 0.73 -0.01
CA GLY A 66 12.55 1.47 -1.08
C GLY A 66 11.03 1.60 -0.94
N TRP A 67 10.43 1.30 0.22
CA TRP A 67 8.99 1.46 0.41
C TRP A 67 8.55 2.91 0.34
N LEU A 68 9.30 3.82 0.97
CA LEU A 68 8.98 5.25 0.92
C LEU A 68 9.04 5.77 -0.52
N GLU A 69 10.07 5.37 -1.27
CA GLU A 69 10.22 5.80 -2.67
C GLU A 69 9.15 5.21 -3.58
N LYS A 70 8.84 3.92 -3.44
CA LYS A 70 7.75 3.27 -4.19
C LYS A 70 6.39 3.91 -3.88
N ASN A 71 6.22 4.48 -2.70
CA ASN A 71 4.97 5.11 -2.29
C ASN A 71 4.84 6.56 -2.79
N LYS A 72 5.95 7.22 -3.15
CA LYS A 72 5.92 8.49 -3.88
C LYS A 72 5.46 8.17 -5.30
N ASP A 73 4.34 8.74 -5.73
CA ASP A 73 3.87 8.54 -7.10
C ASP A 73 4.98 8.99 -8.07
N PRO A 74 5.64 8.07 -8.80
CA PRO A 74 6.81 8.40 -9.61
C PRO A 74 6.42 9.12 -10.90
N LEU A 75 5.13 9.34 -11.12
CA LEU A 75 4.62 10.00 -12.31
C LEU A 75 5.00 11.49 -12.27
N ASN A 76 5.72 11.94 -13.31
CA ASN A 76 5.99 13.36 -13.46
C ASN A 76 4.68 14.08 -13.81
N ASP A 77 4.27 14.96 -12.91
CA ASP A 77 3.06 15.76 -13.03
C ASP A 77 2.95 16.56 -14.35
N THR A 78 4.07 16.97 -14.96
CA THR A 78 4.07 17.65 -16.26
C THR A 78 3.59 16.74 -17.41
N LEU A 79 3.89 15.43 -17.32
CA LEU A 79 3.47 14.47 -18.34
C LEU A 79 1.96 14.18 -18.25
N VAL A 80 1.40 14.22 -17.04
CA VAL A 80 -0.06 14.12 -16.82
C VAL A 80 -0.76 15.26 -17.53
N ASP A 81 -0.28 16.49 -17.35
CA ASP A 81 -0.90 17.67 -17.93
C ASP A 81 -0.82 17.66 -19.46
N LEU A 82 0.24 17.08 -20.04
CA LEU A 82 0.34 16.83 -21.47
C LEU A 82 -0.70 15.80 -21.94
N LEU A 83 -0.85 14.69 -21.21
CA LEU A 83 -1.79 13.62 -21.56
C LEU A 83 -3.25 14.08 -21.46
N LYS A 84 -3.56 14.97 -20.52
CA LYS A 84 -4.88 15.64 -20.41
C LYS A 84 -5.22 16.56 -21.58
N ARG A 85 -4.20 17.04 -22.31
CA ARG A 85 -4.34 17.94 -23.47
C ARG A 85 -3.99 17.26 -24.79
N ALA A 86 -3.76 15.94 -24.78
CA ALA A 86 -3.42 15.19 -25.97
C ALA A 86 -4.62 15.06 -26.92
N GLY A 87 -4.36 14.91 -28.23
CA GLY A 87 -5.41 14.72 -29.22
C GLY A 87 -6.09 13.34 -29.21
N ASN A 88 -5.75 12.47 -28.27
CA ASN A 88 -6.35 11.14 -28.11
C ASN A 88 -7.38 11.17 -26.97
N GLU A 89 -8.66 11.05 -27.31
CA GLU A 89 -9.79 11.10 -26.37
C GLU A 89 -9.70 10.04 -25.26
N LEU A 90 -9.16 8.84 -25.56
CA LEU A 90 -8.98 7.79 -24.54
C LEU A 90 -7.91 8.16 -23.53
N ALA A 91 -6.83 8.80 -23.97
CA ALA A 91 -5.77 9.25 -23.07
C ALA A 91 -6.28 10.36 -22.14
N VAL A 92 -7.07 11.30 -22.67
CA VAL A 92 -7.69 12.36 -21.86
C VAL A 92 -8.64 11.77 -20.82
N LEU A 93 -9.45 10.78 -21.19
CA LEU A 93 -10.39 10.11 -20.28
C LEU A 93 -9.67 9.32 -19.17
N LEU A 94 -8.57 8.64 -19.48
CA LEU A 94 -7.79 7.87 -18.51
C LEU A 94 -7.06 8.74 -17.47
N PHE A 95 -6.62 9.94 -17.86
CA PHE A 95 -5.85 10.85 -17.00
C PHE A 95 -6.70 12.00 -16.43
N ALA A 96 -8.02 11.98 -16.61
CA ALA A 96 -8.94 13.01 -16.13
C ALA A 96 -8.88 13.20 -14.59
N ASP A 97 -8.87 12.09 -13.85
CA ASP A 97 -8.92 12.09 -12.38
C ASP A 97 -7.54 12.28 -11.70
N HIS A 98 -6.45 12.23 -12.47
CA HIS A 98 -5.11 12.38 -11.92
C HIS A 98 -4.83 13.86 -11.56
N PRO A 99 -4.34 14.22 -10.36
CA PRO A 99 -4.22 15.62 -9.94
C PRO A 99 -3.30 16.48 -10.85
N GLY A 100 -2.22 15.93 -11.40
CA GLY A 100 -1.33 16.66 -12.32
C GLY A 100 -0.58 17.82 -11.64
N GLN A 101 0.19 18.61 -12.40
CA GLN A 101 1.07 19.65 -11.82
C GLN A 101 0.30 20.95 -11.63
N SER A 102 -0.53 21.24 -12.63
CA SER A 102 -1.53 22.26 -12.58
C SER A 102 -2.78 21.66 -11.96
N GLY A 103 -2.85 21.71 -10.62
CA GLY A 103 -4.12 21.61 -9.92
C GLY A 103 -5.10 22.53 -10.63
N ALA A 104 -6.14 21.96 -11.23
CA ALA A 104 -7.20 22.74 -11.84
C ALA A 104 -7.68 23.73 -10.78
N GLY A 105 -7.44 25.02 -11.03
CA GLY A 105 -8.12 26.08 -10.32
C GLY A 105 -9.60 25.94 -10.64
N ASP A 106 -10.34 25.29 -9.75
CA ASP A 106 -11.58 25.81 -9.15
C ASP A 106 -12.19 24.71 -8.28
N ASP A 107 -12.60 25.11 -7.08
CA ASP A 107 -13.45 24.36 -6.14
C ASP A 107 -12.91 23.07 -5.52
N LYS A 108 -12.10 23.20 -4.45
CA LYS A 108 -12.39 22.56 -3.14
C LYS A 108 -11.41 23.01 -2.02
N LYS A 109 -12.01 23.59 -0.99
CA LYS A 109 -11.58 23.81 0.41
C LYS A 109 -10.23 23.20 0.84
N GLY A 110 -9.28 24.09 1.15
CA GLY A 110 -8.41 24.09 2.35
C GLY A 110 -7.97 22.75 2.95
N GLY A 111 -7.35 21.88 2.16
CA GLY A 111 -6.60 20.73 2.64
C GLY A 111 -5.14 20.86 2.20
N GLU A 112 -4.23 20.61 3.12
CA GLU A 112 -2.77 20.57 2.96
C GLU A 112 -2.35 19.97 1.61
N PHE A 113 -1.44 20.66 0.90
CA PHE A 113 -0.92 20.28 -0.42
C PHE A 113 -0.05 19.01 -0.29
N SER A 114 -0.70 17.87 -0.10
CA SER A 114 -0.03 16.58 0.00
C SER A 114 0.09 15.99 -1.40
N LYS A 115 1.32 15.74 -1.85
CA LYS A 115 1.56 15.04 -3.12
C LYS A 115 0.79 13.70 -3.10
N PRO A 116 0.17 13.28 -4.21
CA PRO A 116 -0.47 11.99 -4.26
C PRO A 116 0.57 10.92 -3.88
N ASN A 117 0.24 10.11 -2.88
CA ASN A 117 1.01 8.94 -2.52
C ASN A 117 0.16 7.72 -2.87
N ILE A 118 0.79 6.61 -3.23
CA ILE A 118 0.05 5.44 -3.72
C ILE A 118 -0.89 4.90 -2.62
N THR A 119 -0.50 5.06 -1.36
CA THR A 119 -1.28 4.65 -0.19
C THR A 119 -2.56 5.45 0.05
N SER A 120 -2.62 6.75 -0.29
CA SER A 120 -3.85 7.54 -0.15
C SER A 120 -4.89 7.21 -1.21
N ASN A 121 -4.43 6.72 -2.37
CA ASN A 121 -5.29 6.19 -3.42
C ASN A 121 -5.91 4.83 -3.05
N PHE A 122 -5.30 4.10 -2.12
CA PHE A 122 -6.00 3.00 -1.48
C PHE A 122 -7.02 3.60 -0.52
N PRO A 123 -8.33 3.42 -0.76
CA PRO A 123 -9.31 3.80 0.24
C PRO A 123 -8.95 3.10 1.55
N GLN A 124 -8.55 3.86 2.57
CA GLN A 124 -8.37 3.36 3.96
C GLN A 124 -9.64 2.63 4.46
N ASN A 125 -10.76 2.96 3.81
CA ASN A 125 -12.09 2.40 3.94
C ASN A 125 -12.33 1.07 3.19
N PHE A 126 -11.46 0.57 2.32
CA PHE A 126 -11.72 -0.72 1.64
C PHE A 126 -11.75 -1.89 2.62
N LEU A 127 -11.09 -1.79 3.78
CA LEU A 127 -11.10 -2.85 4.79
C LEU A 127 -12.25 -2.71 5.83
N PHE A 128 -12.90 -1.55 5.93
CA PHE A 128 -13.86 -1.25 7.02
C PHE A 128 -15.13 -0.49 6.61
N ASP A 129 -15.24 0.00 5.38
CA ASP A 129 -16.44 0.65 4.88
C ASP A 129 -17.42 -0.39 4.36
N ARG A 130 -18.15 -0.95 5.32
CA ARG A 130 -19.31 -1.83 5.13
C ARG A 130 -20.35 -1.28 4.15
N LYS A 131 -20.31 0.01 3.80
CA LYS A 131 -21.27 0.64 2.87
C LYS A 131 -20.85 0.54 1.41
N LYS A 132 -19.57 0.30 1.12
CA LYS A 132 -19.04 0.19 -0.26
C LYS A 132 -18.94 -1.26 -0.75
N PHE A 133 -18.80 -2.23 0.16
CA PHE A 133 -19.01 -3.63 -0.20
C PHE A 133 -20.51 -3.91 -0.29
N PRO A 134 -20.98 -4.69 -1.30
CA PRO A 134 -22.39 -5.03 -1.41
C PRO A 134 -22.85 -5.71 -0.11
N LEU A 135 -23.83 -5.10 0.56
CA LEU A 135 -24.48 -5.60 1.78
C LEU A 135 -24.92 -7.06 1.66
N ASN A 136 -25.13 -7.56 0.44
CA ASN A 136 -25.43 -8.95 0.13
C ASN A 136 -24.40 -9.97 0.65
N VAL A 137 -23.15 -9.56 0.90
CA VAL A 137 -22.13 -10.45 1.53
C VAL A 137 -22.46 -10.74 3.00
N PHE A 138 -23.18 -9.83 3.67
CA PHE A 138 -23.48 -9.89 5.10
C PHE A 138 -24.97 -10.16 5.40
N GLU A 139 -25.88 -9.93 4.45
CA GLU A 139 -27.33 -10.15 4.60
C GLU A 139 -27.79 -11.55 4.15
N GLY A 140 -26.96 -12.30 3.41
CA GLY A 140 -27.25 -13.67 3.01
C GLY A 140 -26.75 -14.72 4.01
N LYS A 141 -27.26 -15.96 3.93
CA LYS A 141 -26.59 -17.13 4.55
C LYS A 141 -25.21 -17.27 3.91
N THR A 142 -24.18 -16.74 4.57
CA THR A 142 -22.80 -16.82 4.08
C THR A 142 -22.31 -18.26 4.15
N ALA A 143 -22.08 -18.89 3.00
CA ALA A 143 -21.37 -20.15 2.94
C ALA A 143 -19.87 -19.87 2.79
N PHE A 144 -19.06 -20.40 3.70
CA PHE A 144 -17.61 -20.26 3.65
C PHE A 144 -17.00 -21.50 3.02
N VAL A 145 -16.31 -21.33 1.88
CA VAL A 145 -15.45 -22.35 1.30
C VAL A 145 -14.01 -21.95 1.55
N LYS A 146 -13.30 -22.70 2.38
CA LYS A 146 -11.86 -22.48 2.64
C LYS A 146 -11.05 -23.38 1.71
N GLY A 147 -10.52 -22.81 0.63
CA GLY A 147 -9.51 -23.47 -0.20
C GLY A 147 -8.20 -23.64 0.58
N VAL A 148 -7.68 -24.85 0.67
CA VAL A 148 -6.35 -25.13 1.21
C VAL A 148 -5.51 -25.68 0.06
N THR A 149 -4.33 -25.09 -0.16
CA THR A 149 -3.39 -25.60 -1.16
C THR A 149 -2.83 -26.96 -0.70
N LYS A 150 -2.80 -27.94 -1.60
CA LYS A 150 -2.03 -29.18 -1.36
C LYS A 150 -0.53 -28.87 -1.38
N SER A 151 0.25 -29.67 -0.65
CA SER A 151 1.69 -29.49 -0.41
C SER A 151 2.50 -29.11 -1.65
N GLU A 152 3.44 -28.18 -1.49
CA GLU A 152 4.41 -27.69 -2.50
C GLU A 152 5.48 -28.73 -2.88
N SER A 153 5.11 -29.97 -3.18
CA SER A 153 6.08 -31.01 -3.58
C SER A 153 6.34 -31.10 -5.10
N GLU A 154 5.96 -30.10 -5.91
CA GLU A 154 6.03 -30.20 -7.38
C GLU A 154 6.89 -29.16 -8.13
N HIS A 155 7.79 -28.40 -7.48
CA HIS A 155 8.71 -27.52 -8.24
C HIS A 155 10.16 -27.50 -7.74
N GLN A 156 10.73 -28.68 -7.45
CA GLN A 156 12.17 -28.90 -7.66
C GLN A 156 12.36 -29.65 -8.99
N LEU A 157 12.11 -28.95 -10.10
CA LEU A 157 12.66 -29.33 -11.40
C LEU A 157 13.37 -28.10 -11.95
N TYR A 158 14.71 -28.21 -11.99
CA TYR A 158 15.69 -27.59 -12.88
C TYR A 158 15.35 -26.20 -13.44
N PHE A 159 16.11 -25.17 -13.05
CA PHE A 159 17.21 -24.58 -13.85
C PHE A 159 18.16 -23.78 -12.95
#